data_AF-A0A1G7J9N6-F1
#
_entry.id   AF-A0A1G7J9N6-F1
#
_cell.length_a   1.000
_cell.length_b   1.000
_cell.length_c   1.000
_cell.angle_alpha   90.00
_cell.angle_beta   90.00
_cell.angle_gamma   90.00
#
_symmetry.space_group_name_H-M   'P 1'
#
loop_
_entity.id
_entity.type
_entity.pdbx_description
1 polymer ?
#
loop_
_entity_poly.entity_id
_entity_poly.type
_entity_poly.pdbx_seq_one_letter_code
_entity_poly.pdbx_strand_id
1 'polypeptide(L)'
;MQMVLKRLKKEEKGFTLIELLAVIVIIAVIAVIAVPLIGNIIDNTKTKADLATARQIYEAARLHAADKTNGTLADVTLEKLQTDKFLDSPLYLPSNKQALVVATTLIDVSEETGDYLVMVTTGKTVKFTKAQIMAQ
;
A
#
# COMPACT_ATOMS: atom_id res chain seq x y z
N MET A 1 68.76 3.85 5.86
CA MET A 1 67.30 4.09 5.77
C MET A 1 66.58 2.90 5.10
N GLN A 2 66.68 1.67 5.64
CA GLN A 2 66.06 0.47 5.03
C GLN A 2 65.18 -0.36 6.00
N MET A 3 65.04 0.04 7.26
CA MET A 3 64.29 -0.75 8.25
C MET A 3 62.77 -0.47 8.26
N VAL A 4 62.30 0.57 7.57
CA VAL A 4 60.88 0.99 7.62
C VAL A 4 60.00 0.18 6.66
N LEU A 5 60.55 -0.26 5.52
CA LEU A 5 59.78 -0.99 4.49
C LEU A 5 59.45 -2.45 4.87
N LYS A 6 60.19 -3.06 5.80
CA LYS A 6 59.92 -4.44 6.25
C LYS A 6 58.71 -4.57 7.19
N ARG A 7 58.24 -3.47 7.80
CA ARG A 7 57.08 -3.49 8.72
C ARG A 7 55.73 -3.29 8.04
N LEU A 8 55.71 -2.92 6.76
CA LEU A 8 54.48 -2.74 5.97
C LEU A 8 53.96 -4.05 5.35
N LYS A 9 54.75 -5.13 5.35
CA LYS A 9 54.28 -6.50 5.03
C LYS A 9 53.63 -7.15 6.25
N LYS A 10 52.81 -6.40 6.97
CA LYS A 10 52.11 -6.87 8.16
C LYS A 10 50.93 -7.72 7.71
N GLU A 11 51.13 -9.04 7.66
CA GLU A 11 50.14 -10.11 7.79
C GLU A 11 48.69 -9.69 7.46
N GLU A 12 48.35 -9.59 6.17
CA GLU A 12 46.95 -9.64 5.77
C GLU A 12 46.46 -11.06 6.00
N LYS A 13 45.93 -11.32 7.21
CA LYS A 13 45.19 -12.55 7.50
C LYS A 13 43.92 -12.52 6.66
N GLY A 14 44.02 -13.04 5.43
CA GLY A 14 42.90 -13.21 4.53
C GLY A 14 41.83 -14.08 5.17
N PHE A 15 40.59 -13.64 5.03
CA PHE A 15 39.41 -14.41 5.42
C PHE A 15 39.43 -15.75 4.70
N THR A 16 39.17 -16.84 5.41
CA THR A 16 39.18 -18.17 4.80
C THR A 16 37.89 -18.40 4.03
N LEU A 17 37.95 -19.16 2.92
CA LEU A 17 36.74 -19.49 2.15
C LEU A 17 35.71 -20.26 2.99
N ILE A 18 36.16 -21.03 4.00
CA ILE A 18 35.29 -21.78 4.89
C ILE A 18 34.48 -20.88 5.82
N GLU A 19 35.06 -19.76 6.27
CA GLU A 19 34.34 -18.76 7.07
C GLU A 19 33.25 -18.07 6.24
N LEU A 20 33.53 -17.75 4.97
CA LEU A 20 32.51 -17.20 4.07
C LEU A 20 31.43 -18.24 3.76
N LEU A 21 31.81 -19.50 3.58
CA LEU A 21 30.87 -20.59 3.30
C LEU A 21 29.85 -20.76 4.43
N ALA A 22 30.32 -20.77 5.68
CA ALA A 22 29.44 -20.92 6.85
C ALA A 22 28.38 -19.80 6.92
N VAL A 23 28.75 -18.56 6.60
CA VAL A 23 27.83 -17.40 6.60
C VAL A 23 26.76 -17.54 5.53
N ILE A 24 27.13 -17.94 4.31
CA ILE A 24 26.18 -18.08 3.20
C ILE A 24 25.17 -19.20 3.50
N VAL A 25 25.61 -20.30 4.12
CA VAL A 25 24.72 -21.38 4.56
C VAL A 25 23.67 -20.88 5.56
N ILE A 26 24.09 -20.09 6.56
CA ILE A 26 23.16 -19.53 7.55
C ILE A 26 22.15 -18.57 6.87
N ILE A 27 22.63 -17.69 5.98
CA ILE A 27 21.75 -16.75 5.24
C ILE A 27 20.77 -17.53 4.35
N ALA A 28 21.20 -18.62 3.70
CA ALA A 28 20.34 -19.44 2.85
C ALA A 28 19.17 -20.06 3.63
N VAL A 29 19.43 -20.61 4.82
CA VAL A 29 18.38 -21.18 5.68
C VAL A 29 17.39 -20.10 6.12
N ILE A 30 17.88 -18.92 6.55
CA ILE A 30 17.01 -17.81 6.95
C ILE A 30 16.17 -17.30 5.78
N ALA A 31 16.78 -17.17 4.59
CA ALA A 31 16.12 -16.65 3.39
C ALA A 31 14.92 -17.52 2.95
N VAL A 32 15.04 -18.85 3.05
CA VAL A 32 13.96 -19.78 2.68
C VAL A 32 12.68 -19.53 3.50
N ILE A 33 12.80 -19.20 4.79
CA ILE A 33 11.65 -18.93 5.67
C ILE A 33 11.19 -17.47 5.54
N ALA A 34 12.14 -16.53 5.42
CA ALA A 34 11.86 -15.10 5.41
C ALA A 34 11.11 -14.64 4.15
N VAL A 35 11.45 -15.16 2.97
CA VAL A 35 10.87 -14.73 1.69
C VAL A 35 9.33 -14.89 1.63
N PRO A 36 8.73 -16.08 1.89
CA PRO A 36 7.28 -16.23 1.84
C PRO A 36 6.56 -15.42 2.92
N LEU A 37 7.16 -15.29 4.12
CA LEU A 37 6.61 -14.52 5.22
C LEU A 37 6.52 -13.02 4.88
N ILE A 38 7.59 -12.45 4.32
CA ILE A 38 7.64 -11.04 3.91
C ILE A 38 6.65 -10.79 2.76
N GLY A 39 6.53 -11.71 1.79
CA GLY A 39 5.56 -11.60 0.71
C GLY A 39 4.12 -11.46 1.21
N ASN A 40 3.70 -12.36 2.11
CA ASN A 40 2.35 -12.30 2.70
C ASN A 40 2.12 -11.02 3.51
N ILE A 41 3.11 -10.53 4.27
CA ILE A 41 2.99 -9.29 5.03
C ILE A 41 2.84 -8.09 4.08
N ILE A 42 3.59 -8.05 2.98
CA ILE A 42 3.50 -6.97 2.00
C ILE A 42 2.11 -6.94 1.36
N ASP A 43 1.57 -8.09 0.95
CA ASP A 43 0.25 -8.14 0.29
C ASP A 43 -0.89 -7.77 1.24
N ASN A 44 -0.80 -8.20 2.50
CA ASN A 44 -1.74 -7.77 3.54
C ASN A 44 -1.63 -6.26 3.82
N THR A 45 -0.41 -5.72 3.87
CA THR A 45 -0.17 -4.28 4.08
C THR A 45 -0.72 -3.44 2.93
N LYS A 46 -0.51 -3.88 1.69
CA LYS A 46 -1.08 -3.26 0.49
C LYS A 46 -2.61 -3.23 0.55
N THR A 47 -3.23 -4.36 0.88
CA THR A 47 -4.69 -4.46 0.99
C THR A 47 -5.24 -3.55 2.09
N LYS A 48 -4.57 -3.49 3.25
CA LYS A 48 -4.94 -2.58 4.35
C LYS A 48 -4.77 -1.10 3.97
N ALA A 49 -3.74 -0.77 3.21
CA ALA A 49 -3.50 0.60 2.74
C ALA A 49 -4.55 1.04 1.70
N ASP A 50 -4.94 0.14 0.79
CA ASP A 50 -6.06 0.39 -0.13
C ASP A 50 -7.37 0.58 0.63
N LEU A 51 -7.62 -0.24 1.66
CA LEU A 51 -8.79 -0.09 2.54
C LEU A 51 -8.79 1.25 3.29
N ALA A 52 -7.63 1.71 3.77
CA ALA A 52 -7.50 3.01 4.43
C ALA A 52 -7.81 4.16 3.45
N THR A 53 -7.34 4.06 2.21
CA THR A 53 -7.72 4.99 1.13
C THR A 53 -9.24 4.99 0.92
N ALA A 54 -9.92 3.84 1.10
CA ALA A 54 -11.37 3.72 0.91
C ALA A 54 -12.14 4.43 1.99
N ARG A 55 -11.66 4.33 3.22
CA ARG A 55 -12.17 5.09 4.35
C ARG A 55 -12.04 6.58 4.12
N GLN A 56 -10.90 7.05 3.62
CA GLN A 56 -10.70 8.47 3.33
C GLN A 56 -11.71 8.98 2.29
N ILE A 57 -11.91 8.22 1.21
CA ILE A 57 -12.89 8.55 0.18
C ILE A 57 -14.33 8.52 0.74
N TYR A 58 -14.64 7.54 1.59
CA TYR A 58 -15.94 7.45 2.25
C TYR A 58 -16.24 8.66 3.11
N GLU A 59 -15.30 9.05 3.98
CA GLU A 59 -15.49 10.19 4.86
C GLU A 59 -15.61 11.48 4.05
N ALA A 60 -14.85 11.63 2.96
CA ALA A 60 -15.02 12.76 2.07
C ALA A 60 -16.41 12.80 1.41
N ALA A 61 -16.94 11.65 0.99
CA ALA A 61 -18.31 11.57 0.47
C ALA A 61 -19.38 11.85 1.52
N ARG A 62 -19.15 11.43 2.77
CA ARG A 62 -20.01 11.74 3.90
C ARG A 62 -20.00 13.22 4.26
N LEU A 63 -18.84 13.86 4.22
CA LEU A 63 -18.71 15.31 4.39
C LEU A 63 -19.42 16.06 3.26
N HIS A 64 -19.22 15.63 2.01
CA HIS A 64 -19.94 16.19 0.87
C HIS A 64 -21.45 16.03 1.05
N ALA A 65 -21.93 14.86 1.49
CA ALA A 65 -23.35 14.63 1.67
C ALA A 65 -23.96 15.48 2.78
N ALA A 66 -23.22 15.68 3.88
CA ALA A 66 -23.64 16.56 4.97
C ALA A 66 -23.76 18.03 4.52
N ASP A 67 -22.90 18.49 3.61
CA ASP A 67 -22.87 19.89 3.14
C ASP A 67 -23.80 20.16 1.96
N LYS A 68 -23.91 19.21 1.01
CA LYS A 68 -24.53 19.44 -0.31
C LYS A 68 -25.81 18.66 -0.58
N THR A 69 -26.04 17.55 0.12
CA THR A 69 -27.17 16.65 -0.17
C THR A 69 -28.07 16.41 1.02
N ASN A 70 -28.10 17.34 2.00
CA ASN A 70 -28.92 17.25 3.20
C ASN A 70 -28.74 15.92 3.98
N GLY A 71 -27.54 15.33 3.93
CA GLY A 71 -27.20 14.09 4.62
C GLY A 71 -27.47 12.81 3.82
N THR A 72 -27.96 12.88 2.59
CA THR A 72 -28.19 11.69 1.75
C THR A 72 -26.94 11.33 0.95
N LEU A 73 -26.37 10.16 1.21
CA LEU A 73 -25.28 9.58 0.41
C LEU A 73 -25.85 9.02 -0.89
N ALA A 74 -26.08 9.84 -1.92
CA ALA A 74 -26.53 9.39 -3.23
C ALA A 74 -25.42 9.56 -4.27
N ASP A 75 -25.08 8.49 -5.01
CA ASP A 75 -24.21 8.40 -6.19
C ASP A 75 -23.18 9.53 -6.33
N VAL A 76 -22.19 9.49 -5.44
CA VAL A 76 -21.08 10.44 -5.44
C VAL A 76 -19.94 9.88 -6.28
N THR A 77 -19.58 10.60 -7.34
CA THR A 77 -18.44 10.28 -8.20
C THR A 77 -17.15 10.92 -7.67
N LEU A 78 -15.99 10.34 -8.01
CA LEU A 78 -14.68 10.95 -7.72
C LEU A 78 -14.60 12.39 -8.21
N GLU A 79 -15.15 12.66 -9.40
CA GLU A 79 -15.12 13.97 -10.04
C GLU A 79 -15.78 15.06 -9.19
N LYS A 80 -16.93 14.73 -8.57
CA LYS A 80 -17.67 15.67 -7.71
C LYS A 80 -16.89 15.98 -6.43
N LEU A 81 -16.31 14.96 -5.79
CA LEU A 81 -15.49 15.17 -4.58
C LEU A 81 -14.24 15.99 -4.83
N GLN A 82 -13.64 15.84 -6.01
CA GLN A 82 -12.46 16.62 -6.40
C GLN A 82 -12.82 18.06 -6.79
N THR A 83 -13.93 18.24 -7.52
CA THR A 83 -14.42 19.56 -7.91
C THR A 83 -14.84 20.38 -6.70
N ASP A 84 -15.53 19.75 -5.76
CA ASP A 84 -16.02 20.39 -4.53
C ASP A 84 -14.96 20.46 -3.42
N LYS A 85 -13.71 20.08 -3.71
CA LYS A 85 -12.53 20.15 -2.83
C LYS A 85 -12.64 19.36 -1.52
N PHE A 86 -13.44 18.29 -1.51
CA PHE A 86 -13.47 17.33 -0.41
C PHE A 86 -12.36 16.27 -0.53
N LEU A 87 -11.78 16.10 -1.73
CA LEU A 87 -10.61 15.25 -1.99
C LEU A 87 -9.61 15.95 -2.91
N ASP A 88 -8.34 15.77 -2.63
CA ASP A 88 -7.27 16.21 -3.51
C ASP A 88 -7.15 15.30 -4.75
N SER A 89 -6.67 15.87 -5.85
CA SER A 89 -6.40 15.15 -7.10
C SER A 89 -4.93 15.31 -7.50
N PRO A 90 -4.25 14.27 -8.02
CA PRO A 90 -4.72 12.88 -8.20
C PRO A 90 -4.58 12.01 -6.94
N LEU A 91 -5.48 11.05 -6.75
CA LEU A 91 -5.35 10.00 -5.74
C LEU A 91 -4.69 8.76 -6.35
N TYR A 92 -3.80 8.12 -5.59
CA TYR A 92 -3.11 6.90 -5.99
C TYR A 92 -3.42 5.77 -5.02
N LEU A 93 -3.62 4.55 -5.54
CA LEU A 93 -3.70 3.37 -4.69
C LEU A 93 -2.30 3.01 -4.15
N PRO A 94 -2.13 2.82 -2.84
CA PRO A 94 -0.86 2.38 -2.27
C PRO A 94 -0.39 1.01 -2.77
N SER A 95 -1.31 0.11 -3.16
CA SER A 95 -0.96 -1.25 -3.61
C SER A 95 -0.26 -1.32 -4.96
N ASN A 96 -0.68 -0.51 -5.93
CA ASN A 96 -0.20 -0.56 -7.32
C ASN A 96 0.34 0.79 -7.82
N LYS A 97 0.30 1.85 -7.00
CA LYS A 97 0.68 3.23 -7.35
C LYS A 97 -0.04 3.78 -8.58
N GLN A 98 -1.15 3.18 -8.98
CA GLN A 98 -1.95 3.65 -10.10
C GLN A 98 -2.90 4.74 -9.62
N ALA A 99 -3.07 5.76 -10.46
CA ALA A 99 -4.05 6.80 -10.21
C ALA A 99 -5.47 6.21 -10.27
N LEU A 100 -6.33 6.63 -9.34
CA LEU A 100 -7.76 6.35 -9.41
C LEU A 100 -8.36 7.09 -10.60
N VAL A 101 -9.19 6.41 -11.39
CA VAL A 101 -9.82 7.00 -12.58
C VAL A 101 -11.04 7.79 -12.14
N VAL A 102 -11.01 9.08 -12.47
CA VAL A 102 -11.94 10.14 -12.05
C VAL A 102 -13.39 9.78 -12.44
N ALA A 103 -13.59 9.08 -13.56
CA ALA A 103 -14.92 8.72 -14.08
C ALA A 103 -15.65 7.59 -13.33
N THR A 104 -15.15 7.08 -12.20
CA THR A 104 -15.74 5.91 -11.56
C THR A 104 -16.61 6.23 -10.35
N THR A 105 -17.82 5.69 -10.35
CA THR A 105 -18.76 5.74 -9.24
C THR A 105 -18.12 5.09 -8.02
N LEU A 106 -17.83 5.89 -7.00
CA LEU A 106 -17.16 5.42 -5.79
C LEU A 106 -18.12 4.74 -4.83
N ILE A 107 -19.37 5.15 -4.89
CA ILE A 107 -20.41 4.77 -3.96
C ILE A 107 -21.66 4.51 -4.79
N ASP A 108 -22.03 3.25 -4.91
CA ASP A 108 -23.36 2.84 -5.36
C ASP A 108 -24.13 2.56 -4.07
N VAL A 109 -24.86 3.56 -3.58
CA VAL A 109 -25.78 3.38 -2.43
C VAL A 109 -27.08 2.84 -2.99
N SER A 110 -27.05 1.62 -3.50
CA SER A 110 -28.25 0.86 -3.77
C SER A 110 -28.62 0.11 -2.49
N GLU A 111 -29.64 0.62 -1.80
CA GLU A 111 -30.14 0.15 -0.50
C GLU A 111 -30.55 -1.35 -0.47
N GLU A 112 -30.53 -2.05 -1.60
CA GLU A 112 -31.02 -3.43 -1.70
C GLU A 112 -29.95 -4.53 -1.53
N THR A 113 -28.64 -4.21 -1.38
CA THR A 113 -27.65 -5.30 -1.18
C THR A 113 -26.46 -4.97 -0.27
N GLY A 114 -26.56 -3.88 0.50
CA GLY A 114 -25.54 -3.46 1.47
C GLY A 114 -24.56 -2.45 0.87
N ASP A 115 -24.21 -1.42 1.65
CA ASP A 115 -23.30 -0.35 1.20
C ASP A 115 -21.94 -0.93 0.76
N TYR A 116 -21.55 -0.71 -0.49
CA TYR A 116 -20.21 -1.01 -1.00
C TYR A 116 -19.54 0.28 -1.48
N LEU A 117 -18.24 0.42 -1.21
CA LEU A 117 -17.41 1.38 -1.96
C LEU A 117 -16.65 0.63 -3.04
N VAL A 118 -16.80 1.12 -4.25
CA VAL A 118 -16.14 0.55 -5.41
C VAL A 118 -15.05 1.52 -5.82
N MET A 119 -13.81 1.21 -5.44
CA MET A 119 -12.69 1.91 -6.04
C MET A 119 -12.35 1.29 -7.37
N VAL A 120 -12.24 2.11 -8.40
CA VAL A 120 -11.76 1.65 -9.69
C VAL A 120 -10.51 2.44 -10.05
N THR A 121 -9.45 1.68 -10.28
CA THR A 121 -8.23 2.16 -10.93
C THR A 121 -8.21 1.69 -12.38
N THR A 122 -7.36 2.29 -13.20
CA THR A 122 -7.18 1.98 -14.63
C THR A 122 -6.87 0.48 -14.82
N GLY A 123 -7.91 -0.33 -15.02
CA GLY A 123 -7.82 -1.78 -15.25
C GLY A 123 -8.06 -2.68 -14.03
N LYS A 124 -8.38 -2.16 -12.84
CA LYS A 124 -8.73 -2.99 -11.67
C LYS A 124 -9.81 -2.33 -10.80
N THR A 125 -10.93 -3.02 -10.68
CA THR A 125 -12.02 -2.70 -9.73
C THR A 125 -11.73 -3.41 -8.41
N VAL A 126 -11.51 -2.66 -7.34
CA VAL A 126 -11.42 -3.18 -5.98
C VAL A 126 -12.70 -2.78 -5.25
N LYS A 127 -13.55 -3.77 -4.98
CA LYS A 127 -14.79 -3.59 -4.22
C LYS A 127 -14.50 -3.80 -2.75
N PHE A 128 -14.75 -2.79 -1.92
CA PHE A 128 -14.72 -2.91 -0.47
C PHE A 128 -16.14 -2.83 0.08
N THR A 129 -16.49 -3.76 0.97
CA THR A 129 -17.81 -3.74 1.62
C THR A 129 -17.79 -2.73 2.77
N LYS A 130 -18.94 -2.13 3.11
CA LYS A 130 -19.05 -1.22 4.28
C LYS A 130 -18.54 -1.88 5.56
N ALA A 131 -18.76 -3.18 5.74
CA ALA A 131 -18.23 -3.91 6.88
C ALA A 131 -16.70 -3.83 6.97
N GLN A 132 -15.99 -3.90 5.85
CA GLN A 132 -14.53 -3.78 5.82
C GLN A 132 -14.06 -2.34 6.05
N ILE A 133 -14.80 -1.36 5.52
CA ILE A 133 -14.46 0.06 5.67
C ILE A 133 -14.71 0.53 7.11
N MET A 134 -15.73 -0.01 7.78
CA MET A 134 -16.11 0.39 9.14
C MET A 134 -15.52 -0.49 10.25
N ALA A 135 -14.95 -1.66 9.94
CA ALA A 135 -14.32 -2.53 10.94
C ALA A 135 -12.95 -1.97 11.37
N GLN A 136 -12.76 -1.68 12.66
CA GLN A 136 -11.46 -1.26 13.21
C GLN A 136 -10.43 -2.38 13.20
#